data_AF-A0AB73ZBC7-F1
#
_entry.id   AF-A0AB73ZBC7-F1
#
_cell.length_a   1.000
_cell.length_b   1.000
_cell.length_c   1.000
_cell.angle_alpha   90.00
_cell.angle_beta   90.00
_cell.angle_gamma   90.00
#
_symmetry.space_group_name_H-M   'P 1'
#
loop_
_entity.id
_entity.type
_entity.pdbx_description
1 polymer ?
#
loop_
_entity_poly.entity_id
_entity_poly.type
_entity_poly.pdbx_seq_one_letter_code
_entity_poly.pdbx_strand_id
1 'polypeptide(L)'
;MNTLILDFLNSYADNTNPQYAVMLKGKWGCGKTHLIKEWKKRFDGTADTDEEITLKPIYISTYGMDSVNDIKTAIDRELNPFFYSKTGRFIKGILKLAGKVVFKTSMDFNEDSKEDGSFSATLDSLSLLQVKDDSIKGVKFLIFDDIERCLIEMKELLGFINYFVEHCNCHVVVIGDENHLEELSKAVLDEFKEKTIGREFEIQPDIEEAIEYFLGEVPVSDYLKEMRDFIIACFKCTKSDNLRVLRQCLYDFKSHLNKLPPELVEKDNIFLKNILGSFIAVYAEYNNSENKEVICNWSRDCRISLLQDNNEDKQRIQHLREKYHSLNKELIYNVLNPEYVTAIIQYIITGAPLVEFIVTEIRDKQKGLKPWKMLSGFFDMEQQKLESICQDTITSILDREIKDAYQLGYSIAYLSYFHAIGIFYFIQAYVSLIKVRIAEMIDIQTSLEELYQLRGLFISGCNYVTTDSKTSITDDIVDYFLQKMKSKINELPDQMQKALRNLTEGTVEQLIIIDRLPYPDKSCTYELRAIFASEDANALFDAICKLSNKSKNTFTQFLAYHYNFDYDLQDVGNRYKADVPCLLKLKDLVGNEISISKGVDKLAFIRLKDALIEAIRRCEGKNDTLPPM
;
A
#
# COMPACT_ATOMS: atom_id res chain seq x y z
N MET A 1 7.90 -8.89 -25.85
CA MET A 1 9.03 -8.11 -26.41
C MET A 1 10.29 -8.97 -26.51
N ASN A 2 10.65 -9.73 -25.48
CA ASN A 2 11.83 -10.62 -25.50
C ASN A 2 11.78 -11.70 -26.60
N THR A 3 10.59 -12.19 -26.99
CA THR A 3 10.42 -13.10 -28.14
C THR A 3 10.92 -12.49 -29.45
N LEU A 4 10.67 -11.20 -29.68
CA LEU A 4 11.16 -10.50 -30.88
C LEU A 4 12.68 -10.37 -30.89
N ILE A 5 13.31 -10.24 -29.71
CA ILE A 5 14.77 -10.24 -29.56
C ILE A 5 15.31 -11.61 -29.96
N LEU A 6 14.69 -12.69 -29.48
CA LEU A 6 15.08 -14.06 -29.83
C LEU A 6 14.92 -14.33 -31.33
N ASP A 7 13.80 -13.92 -31.94
CA ASP A 7 13.57 -14.05 -33.37
C ASP A 7 14.61 -13.28 -34.19
N PHE A 8 14.94 -12.06 -33.75
CA PHE A 8 16.00 -11.28 -34.37
C PHE A 8 17.37 -11.96 -34.24
N LEU A 9 17.74 -12.44 -33.05
CA LEU A 9 19.02 -13.13 -32.85
C LEU A 9 19.14 -14.39 -33.72
N ASN A 10 18.02 -15.07 -33.99
CA ASN A 10 17.98 -16.21 -34.90
C ASN A 10 18.24 -15.78 -36.34
N SER A 11 17.48 -14.79 -36.83
CA SER A 11 17.68 -14.24 -38.18
C SER A 11 19.08 -13.64 -38.35
N TYR A 12 19.63 -13.06 -37.28
CA TYR A 12 20.97 -12.50 -37.26
C TYR A 12 22.00 -13.62 -37.38
N ALA A 13 21.87 -14.71 -36.62
CA ALA A 13 22.78 -15.87 -36.70
C ALA A 13 22.75 -16.58 -38.07
N ASP A 14 21.63 -16.52 -38.81
CA ASP A 14 21.49 -17.06 -40.16
C ASP A 14 22.11 -16.15 -41.25
N ASN A 15 22.47 -14.91 -40.92
CA ASN A 15 23.08 -13.99 -41.87
C ASN A 15 24.56 -14.36 -42.13
N THR A 16 24.92 -14.71 -43.35
CA THR A 16 26.30 -15.11 -43.67
C THR A 16 27.34 -13.97 -43.54
N ASN A 17 26.90 -12.71 -43.49
CA ASN A 17 27.79 -11.56 -43.34
C ASN A 17 27.08 -10.40 -42.61
N PRO A 18 27.13 -10.37 -41.26
CA PRO A 18 26.39 -9.40 -40.46
C PRO A 18 26.90 -7.97 -40.63
N GLN A 19 28.21 -7.74 -40.76
CA GLN A 19 28.86 -6.41 -40.89
C GLN A 19 28.61 -5.41 -39.75
N TYR A 20 27.86 -5.77 -38.72
CA TYR A 20 27.62 -4.96 -37.52
C TYR A 20 27.52 -5.87 -36.30
N ALA A 21 27.59 -5.31 -35.10
CA ALA A 21 27.30 -5.99 -33.84
C ALA A 21 25.94 -5.57 -33.26
N VAL A 22 25.41 -6.39 -32.36
CA VAL A 22 24.11 -6.16 -31.71
C VAL A 22 24.34 -5.88 -30.25
N MET A 23 23.66 -4.87 -29.69
CA MET A 23 23.73 -4.58 -28.27
C MET A 23 22.44 -4.99 -27.55
N LEU A 24 22.58 -5.74 -26.46
CA LEU A 24 21.50 -6.10 -25.54
C LEU A 24 21.71 -5.33 -24.23
N LYS A 25 20.91 -4.29 -24.03
CA LYS A 25 20.96 -3.44 -22.85
C LYS A 25 19.83 -3.73 -21.88
N GLY A 26 19.97 -3.27 -20.64
CA GLY A 26 18.93 -3.38 -19.63
C GLY A 26 19.52 -3.30 -18.22
N LYS A 27 18.67 -3.02 -17.23
CA LYS A 27 19.11 -2.85 -15.84
C LYS A 27 19.74 -4.13 -15.26
N TRP A 28 20.59 -3.99 -14.26
CA TRP A 28 21.08 -5.13 -13.49
C TRP A 28 19.93 -5.96 -12.90
N GLY A 29 20.00 -7.27 -13.10
CA GLY A 29 19.01 -8.21 -12.57
C GLY A 29 17.75 -8.41 -13.42
N CYS A 30 17.61 -7.78 -14.59
CA CYS A 30 16.44 -7.96 -15.46
C CYS A 30 16.42 -9.26 -16.28
N GLY A 31 17.49 -10.07 -16.21
CA GLY A 31 17.55 -11.39 -16.87
C GLY A 31 18.36 -11.47 -18.16
N LYS A 32 19.16 -10.46 -18.52
CA LYS A 32 19.99 -10.43 -19.76
C LYS A 32 20.80 -11.71 -20.00
N THR A 33 21.64 -12.08 -19.03
CA THR A 33 22.49 -13.28 -19.09
C THR A 33 21.66 -14.56 -19.16
N HIS A 34 20.50 -14.61 -18.51
CA HIS A 34 19.61 -15.78 -18.54
C HIS A 34 19.02 -15.97 -19.95
N LEU A 35 18.45 -14.90 -20.53
CA LEU A 35 17.88 -14.92 -21.88
C LEU A 35 18.88 -15.46 -22.90
N ILE A 36 20.13 -14.99 -22.85
CA ILE A 36 21.15 -15.39 -23.83
C ILE A 36 21.70 -16.78 -23.57
N LYS A 37 21.83 -17.21 -22.32
CA LYS A 37 22.19 -18.59 -22.01
C LYS A 37 21.11 -19.58 -22.46
N GLU A 38 19.83 -19.25 -22.27
CA GLU A 38 18.73 -20.07 -22.79
C GLU A 38 18.72 -20.10 -24.32
N TRP A 39 18.91 -18.95 -24.97
CA TRP A 39 19.04 -18.90 -26.43
C TRP A 39 20.20 -19.78 -26.93
N LYS A 40 21.36 -19.74 -26.27
CA LYS A 40 22.55 -20.53 -26.63
C LYS A 40 22.29 -22.04 -26.60
N LYS A 41 21.44 -22.55 -25.70
CA LYS A 41 21.16 -24.00 -25.57
C LYS A 41 20.65 -24.64 -26.85
N ARG A 42 20.01 -23.89 -27.75
CA ARG A 42 19.55 -24.42 -29.05
C ARG A 42 20.68 -24.98 -29.93
N PHE A 43 21.92 -24.52 -29.70
CA PHE A 43 23.10 -24.96 -30.44
C PHE A 43 23.81 -26.16 -29.80
N ASP A 44 23.34 -26.65 -28.64
CA ASP A 44 23.99 -27.76 -27.94
C ASP A 44 23.73 -29.11 -28.64
N GLY A 45 22.62 -29.24 -29.38
CA GLY A 45 22.18 -30.49 -30.04
C GLY A 45 22.81 -30.83 -31.39
N THR A 46 23.66 -29.98 -31.96
CA THR A 46 24.41 -30.31 -33.19
C THR A 46 25.61 -31.19 -32.83
N ALA A 47 25.57 -32.45 -33.28
CA ALA A 47 26.65 -33.41 -33.08
C ALA A 47 27.75 -33.20 -34.12
N ASP A 48 29.01 -33.19 -33.68
CA ASP A 48 30.17 -33.21 -34.55
C ASP A 48 30.20 -34.55 -35.32
N THR A 49 30.50 -34.51 -36.61
CA THR A 49 30.83 -35.71 -37.40
C THR A 49 32.34 -35.84 -37.52
N ASP A 50 32.85 -37.03 -37.90
CA ASP A 50 34.30 -37.29 -37.99
C ASP A 50 35.04 -36.40 -39.02
N GLU A 51 34.31 -35.66 -39.89
CA GLU A 51 34.87 -34.87 -41.00
C GLU A 51 34.54 -33.36 -40.96
N GLU A 52 33.64 -32.89 -40.09
CA GLU A 52 33.18 -31.49 -40.04
C GLU A 52 33.23 -30.91 -38.62
N ILE A 53 33.66 -29.66 -38.49
CA ILE A 53 33.69 -28.92 -37.21
C ILE A 53 32.48 -28.00 -37.18
N THR A 54 31.63 -28.10 -36.14
CA THR A 54 30.50 -27.18 -35.97
C THR A 54 30.81 -26.15 -34.90
N LEU A 55 31.07 -24.91 -35.29
CA LEU A 55 31.21 -23.77 -34.38
C LEU A 55 29.88 -23.46 -33.70
N LYS A 56 29.92 -23.36 -32.37
CA LYS A 56 28.80 -22.95 -31.52
C LYS A 56 29.04 -21.53 -31.02
N PRO A 57 27.99 -20.77 -30.67
CA PRO A 57 28.17 -19.47 -30.06
C PRO A 57 29.04 -19.52 -28.81
N ILE A 58 29.98 -18.58 -28.68
CA ILE A 58 30.92 -18.49 -27.57
C ILE A 58 30.45 -17.39 -26.64
N TYR A 59 30.21 -17.74 -25.38
CA TYR A 59 29.83 -16.79 -24.33
C TYR A 59 31.06 -16.39 -23.52
N ILE A 60 31.30 -15.08 -23.41
CA ILE A 60 32.45 -14.48 -22.75
C ILE A 60 31.94 -13.51 -21.69
N SER A 61 32.17 -13.82 -20.42
CA SER A 61 31.94 -12.89 -19.32
C SER A 61 33.16 -11.99 -19.18
N THR A 62 33.04 -10.69 -19.47
CA THR A 62 34.13 -9.71 -19.33
C THR A 62 34.31 -9.21 -17.89
N TYR A 63 33.41 -9.60 -16.98
CA TYR A 63 33.48 -9.29 -15.56
C TYR A 63 34.88 -9.55 -14.97
N GLY A 64 35.53 -8.51 -14.48
CA GLY A 64 36.82 -8.59 -13.80
C GLY A 64 38.02 -8.98 -14.67
N MET A 65 37.87 -9.07 -15.99
CA MET A 65 39.00 -9.25 -16.91
C MET A 65 39.80 -7.95 -16.98
N ASP A 66 41.12 -8.03 -16.85
CA ASP A 66 42.01 -6.87 -16.79
C ASP A 66 42.92 -6.71 -18.02
N SER A 67 42.92 -7.70 -18.90
CA SER A 67 43.68 -7.67 -20.14
C SER A 67 42.96 -8.36 -21.29
N VAL A 68 43.22 -7.92 -22.53
CA VAL A 68 42.74 -8.61 -23.75
C VAL A 68 43.16 -10.08 -23.78
N ASN A 69 44.27 -10.44 -23.12
CA ASN A 69 44.72 -11.81 -23.02
C ASN A 69 43.78 -12.71 -22.17
N ASP A 70 43.06 -12.15 -21.20
CA ASP A 70 42.05 -12.88 -20.43
C ASP A 70 40.86 -13.26 -21.30
N ILE A 71 40.38 -12.30 -22.10
CA ILE A 71 39.31 -12.51 -23.09
C ILE A 71 39.74 -13.61 -24.07
N LYS A 72 40.97 -13.51 -24.58
CA LYS A 72 41.53 -14.54 -25.47
C LYS A 72 41.55 -15.90 -24.80
N THR A 73 42.03 -15.99 -23.56
CA THR A 73 42.08 -17.25 -22.82
C THR A 73 40.68 -17.84 -22.62
N ALA A 74 39.66 -17.00 -22.42
CA ALA A 74 38.26 -17.45 -22.35
C ALA A 74 37.76 -18.03 -23.69
N ILE A 75 38.04 -17.35 -24.80
CA ILE A 75 37.71 -17.84 -26.15
C ILE A 75 38.46 -19.16 -26.44
N ASP A 76 39.75 -19.21 -26.14
CA ASP A 76 40.59 -20.38 -26.34
C ASP A 76 40.05 -21.60 -25.58
N ARG A 77 39.57 -21.42 -24.34
CA ARG A 77 38.96 -22.51 -23.54
C ARG A 77 37.70 -23.07 -24.17
N GLU A 78 36.84 -22.22 -24.74
CA GLU A 78 35.60 -22.64 -25.40
C GLU A 78 35.88 -23.32 -26.75
N LEU A 79 36.97 -22.93 -27.43
CA LEU A 79 37.42 -23.57 -28.66
C LEU A 79 38.25 -24.85 -28.41
N ASN A 80 38.84 -25.01 -27.24
CA ASN A 80 39.78 -26.11 -26.92
C ASN A 80 39.23 -27.54 -27.08
N PRO A 81 37.95 -27.85 -26.76
CA PRO A 81 37.37 -29.18 -26.95
C PRO A 81 37.48 -29.70 -28.39
N PHE A 82 37.46 -28.80 -29.38
CA PHE A 82 37.65 -29.17 -30.79
C PHE A 82 39.09 -29.67 -31.07
N PHE A 83 40.10 -29.20 -30.32
CA PHE A 83 41.51 -29.53 -30.54
C PHE A 83 41.96 -30.89 -29.97
N TYR A 84 41.23 -31.44 -28.99
CA TYR A 84 41.57 -32.69 -28.30
C TYR A 84 40.76 -33.92 -28.78
N SER A 85 39.75 -33.74 -29.64
CA SER A 85 39.01 -34.84 -30.26
C SER A 85 39.80 -35.49 -31.41
N LYS A 86 39.33 -36.63 -31.97
CA LYS A 86 39.94 -37.24 -33.17
C LYS A 86 39.99 -36.27 -34.37
N THR A 87 39.08 -35.29 -34.41
CA THR A 87 38.98 -34.15 -35.33
C THR A 87 40.10 -33.11 -35.13
N GLY A 88 40.79 -33.10 -33.99
CA GLY A 88 41.90 -32.19 -33.69
C GLY A 88 43.12 -32.33 -34.61
N ARG A 89 43.26 -33.46 -35.32
CA ARG A 89 44.29 -33.63 -36.38
C ARG A 89 43.98 -32.81 -37.63
N PHE A 90 42.70 -32.67 -37.98
CA PHE A 90 42.24 -31.88 -39.12
C PHE A 90 42.39 -30.37 -38.86
N ILE A 91 42.00 -29.93 -37.65
CA ILE A 91 42.19 -28.56 -37.16
C ILE A 91 43.64 -28.11 -37.19
N LYS A 92 44.57 -28.96 -36.73
CA LYS A 92 46.01 -28.68 -36.80
C LYS A 92 46.54 -28.56 -38.23
N GLY A 93 45.89 -29.20 -39.21
CA GLY A 93 46.21 -29.07 -40.62
C GLY A 93 45.76 -27.72 -41.18
N ILE A 94 44.50 -27.33 -40.93
CA ILE A 94 43.91 -26.05 -41.36
C ILE A 94 44.64 -24.86 -40.72
N LEU A 95 44.89 -24.90 -39.41
CA LEU A 95 45.59 -23.82 -38.70
C LEU A 95 47.05 -23.66 -39.13
N LYS A 96 47.72 -24.74 -39.54
CA LYS A 96 49.07 -24.66 -40.11
C LYS A 96 49.10 -23.94 -41.47
N LEU A 97 48.00 -23.95 -42.21
CA LEU A 97 47.86 -23.26 -43.50
C LEU A 97 47.47 -21.79 -43.33
N ALA A 98 46.80 -21.42 -42.22
CA ALA A 98 46.29 -20.07 -42.00
C ALA A 98 47.37 -19.01 -41.69
N GLY A 99 48.59 -19.41 -41.29
CA GLY A 99 49.66 -18.48 -40.93
C GLY A 99 49.39 -17.72 -39.62
N LYS A 100 50.46 -17.31 -38.92
CA LYS A 100 50.33 -16.53 -37.68
C LYS A 100 49.76 -15.15 -37.99
N VAL A 101 48.53 -14.90 -37.58
CA VAL A 101 47.93 -13.57 -37.64
C VAL A 101 48.45 -12.76 -36.46
N VAL A 102 49.08 -11.62 -36.75
CA VAL A 102 49.50 -10.63 -35.76
C VAL A 102 48.47 -9.53 -35.79
N PHE A 103 47.68 -9.41 -34.72
CA PHE A 103 46.84 -8.26 -34.52
C PHE A 103 47.75 -7.07 -34.24
N LYS A 104 47.74 -6.06 -35.12
CA LYS A 104 48.24 -4.71 -34.82
C LYS A 104 47.04 -3.80 -34.97
N THR A 105 46.43 -3.40 -33.85
CA THR A 105 45.47 -2.30 -33.91
C THR A 105 46.27 -1.01 -33.93
N SER A 106 46.23 -0.31 -35.06
CA SER A 106 46.63 1.10 -35.19
C SER A 106 45.33 1.87 -35.39
N MET A 107 44.68 2.22 -34.29
CA MET A 107 43.38 2.86 -34.31
C MET A 107 43.53 4.35 -33.98
N ASP A 108 43.75 5.13 -35.03
CA ASP A 108 43.83 6.60 -35.03
C ASP A 108 42.39 7.15 -35.05
N PHE A 109 41.72 7.17 -33.90
CA PHE A 109 40.31 7.56 -33.80
C PHE A 109 40.06 9.07 -33.68
N ASN A 110 41.11 9.89 -33.48
CA ASN A 110 40.95 11.32 -33.27
C ASN A 110 41.28 12.19 -34.52
N GLU A 111 41.61 11.61 -35.68
CA GLU A 111 42.22 12.36 -36.81
C GLU A 111 43.52 13.11 -36.41
N ASP A 112 44.17 12.73 -35.31
CA ASP A 112 45.32 13.45 -34.75
C ASP A 112 46.68 12.95 -35.27
N SER A 113 46.71 11.90 -36.10
CA SER A 113 47.93 11.33 -36.69
C SER A 113 48.96 10.86 -35.65
N LYS A 114 48.50 10.39 -34.48
CA LYS A 114 49.34 9.87 -33.40
C LYS A 114 48.95 8.45 -33.03
N GLU A 115 49.91 7.54 -33.13
CA GLU A 115 49.76 6.14 -32.71
C GLU A 115 49.64 6.03 -31.18
N ASP A 116 48.40 6.01 -30.69
CA ASP A 116 48.11 5.67 -29.29
C ASP A 116 48.12 4.14 -29.12
N GLY A 117 49.33 3.58 -29.00
CA GLY A 117 49.57 2.22 -28.53
C GLY A 117 49.36 1.10 -29.56
N SER A 118 50.45 0.47 -30.01
CA SER A 118 50.37 -0.76 -30.82
C SER A 118 50.35 -1.99 -29.90
N PHE A 119 49.22 -2.70 -29.84
CA PHE A 119 49.16 -4.02 -29.21
C PHE A 119 49.49 -5.09 -30.25
N SER A 120 50.49 -5.94 -30.01
CA SER A 120 50.79 -7.11 -30.86
C SER A 120 50.51 -8.41 -30.10
N ALA A 121 49.40 -9.07 -30.43
CA ALA A 121 49.10 -10.41 -29.92
C ALA A 121 49.25 -11.45 -31.04
N THR A 122 49.92 -12.56 -30.73
CA THR A 122 49.98 -13.75 -31.59
C THR A 122 48.70 -14.57 -31.40
N LEU A 123 47.97 -14.80 -32.49
CA LEU A 123 46.60 -15.35 -32.48
C LEU A 123 46.52 -16.75 -33.08
N ASP A 124 47.05 -17.78 -32.42
CA ASP A 124 47.05 -19.14 -33.00
C ASP A 124 45.65 -19.81 -33.02
N SER A 125 44.73 -19.52 -32.08
CA SER A 125 43.38 -20.13 -32.07
C SER A 125 42.28 -19.28 -32.70
N LEU A 126 42.38 -17.94 -32.63
CA LEU A 126 41.40 -17.04 -33.27
C LEU A 126 41.45 -17.09 -34.79
N SER A 127 42.54 -17.60 -35.38
CA SER A 127 42.61 -17.89 -36.83
C SER A 127 41.46 -18.79 -37.29
N LEU A 128 40.93 -19.69 -36.44
CA LEU A 128 39.73 -20.48 -36.77
C LEU A 128 38.50 -19.62 -37.06
N LEU A 129 38.38 -18.46 -36.42
CA LEU A 129 37.29 -17.52 -36.67
C LEU A 129 37.49 -16.74 -37.99
N GLN A 130 38.70 -16.74 -38.57
CA GLN A 130 39.00 -16.07 -39.84
C GLN A 130 38.98 -17.01 -41.04
N VAL A 131 39.29 -18.30 -40.84
CA VAL A 131 39.32 -19.27 -41.94
C VAL A 131 37.95 -19.36 -42.62
N LYS A 132 37.97 -19.30 -43.96
CA LYS A 132 36.84 -19.61 -44.83
C LYS A 132 37.13 -20.96 -45.49
N ASP A 133 36.63 -22.04 -44.88
CA ASP A 133 36.79 -23.41 -45.35
C ASP A 133 35.45 -24.14 -45.16
N ASP A 134 35.01 -24.86 -46.20
CA ASP A 134 33.70 -25.53 -46.23
C ASP A 134 33.56 -26.64 -45.16
N SER A 135 34.68 -27.10 -44.60
CA SER A 135 34.73 -28.06 -43.49
C SER A 135 34.45 -27.45 -42.11
N ILE A 136 34.46 -26.12 -41.99
CA ILE A 136 34.09 -25.38 -40.78
C ILE A 136 32.65 -24.89 -40.96
N LYS A 137 31.71 -25.59 -40.31
CA LYS A 137 30.28 -25.25 -40.29
C LYS A 137 29.88 -24.60 -38.96
N GLY A 138 28.62 -24.19 -38.87
CA GLY A 138 28.10 -23.50 -37.70
C GLY A 138 28.29 -21.99 -37.74
N VAL A 139 27.98 -21.33 -36.64
CA VAL A 139 27.89 -19.86 -36.59
C VAL A 139 29.08 -19.31 -35.81
N LYS A 140 29.85 -18.43 -36.45
CA LYS A 140 30.89 -17.62 -35.81
C LYS A 140 30.21 -16.54 -34.97
N PHE A 141 29.79 -16.89 -33.76
CA PHE A 141 28.99 -16.03 -32.90
C PHE A 141 29.69 -15.81 -31.57
N LEU A 142 29.97 -14.56 -31.22
CA LEU A 142 30.63 -14.15 -29.97
C LEU A 142 29.68 -13.29 -29.15
N ILE A 143 29.56 -13.61 -27.87
CA ILE A 143 28.77 -12.85 -26.91
C ILE A 143 29.71 -12.32 -25.84
N PHE A 144 29.81 -11.00 -25.71
CA PHE A 144 30.54 -10.31 -24.65
C PHE A 144 29.52 -9.78 -23.64
N ASP A 145 29.57 -10.26 -22.40
CA ASP A 145 28.63 -9.92 -21.33
C ASP A 145 29.34 -9.24 -20.15
N ASP A 146 28.67 -8.27 -19.53
CA ASP A 146 29.15 -7.49 -18.38
C ASP A 146 30.33 -6.56 -18.71
N ILE A 147 30.19 -5.80 -19.82
CA ILE A 147 31.24 -4.85 -20.28
C ILE A 147 31.47 -3.72 -19.27
N GLU A 148 30.45 -3.34 -18.51
CA GLU A 148 30.50 -2.27 -17.52
C GLU A 148 31.33 -2.64 -16.28
N ARG A 149 31.67 -3.92 -16.11
CA ARG A 149 32.53 -4.42 -15.02
C ARG A 149 33.83 -5.04 -15.52
N CYS A 150 34.18 -4.79 -16.78
CA CYS A 150 35.49 -5.12 -17.30
C CYS A 150 36.52 -4.11 -16.73
N LEU A 151 37.71 -4.59 -16.37
CA LEU A 151 38.80 -3.73 -15.89
C LEU A 151 39.69 -3.22 -17.04
N ILE A 152 39.55 -3.80 -18.23
CA ILE A 152 40.15 -3.29 -19.47
C ILE A 152 39.54 -1.92 -19.78
N GLU A 153 40.37 -0.99 -20.23
CA GLU A 153 39.90 0.33 -20.65
C GLU A 153 38.88 0.19 -21.80
N MET A 154 37.78 0.96 -21.75
CA MET A 154 36.62 0.76 -22.62
C MET A 154 36.97 0.88 -24.11
N LYS A 155 37.84 1.83 -24.49
CA LYS A 155 38.28 1.99 -25.88
C LYS A 155 39.10 0.78 -26.34
N GLU A 156 39.99 0.25 -25.50
CA GLU A 156 40.73 -0.99 -25.79
C GLU A 156 39.79 -2.19 -25.96
N LEU A 157 38.84 -2.39 -25.03
CA LEU A 157 37.87 -3.47 -25.06
C LEU A 157 37.02 -3.43 -26.35
N LEU A 158 36.44 -2.26 -26.65
CA LEU A 158 35.56 -2.09 -27.81
C LEU A 158 36.35 -2.17 -29.13
N GLY A 159 37.58 -1.67 -29.17
CA GLY A 159 38.49 -1.86 -30.31
C GLY A 159 38.78 -3.35 -30.57
N PHE A 160 38.98 -4.13 -29.51
CA PHE A 160 39.14 -5.58 -29.63
C PHE A 160 37.85 -6.28 -30.08
N ILE A 161 36.68 -5.84 -29.62
CA ILE A 161 35.39 -6.36 -30.07
C ILE A 161 35.14 -6.03 -31.54
N ASN A 162 35.44 -4.80 -31.98
CA ASN A 162 35.26 -4.34 -33.36
C ASN A 162 36.02 -5.21 -34.36
N TYR A 163 37.22 -5.68 -33.97
CA TYR A 163 38.02 -6.58 -34.81
C TYR A 163 37.25 -7.81 -35.28
N PHE A 164 36.44 -8.41 -34.40
CA PHE A 164 35.67 -9.60 -34.76
C PHE A 164 34.54 -9.29 -35.76
N VAL A 165 33.98 -8.09 -35.69
CA VAL A 165 32.94 -7.61 -36.60
C VAL A 165 33.54 -7.33 -37.98
N GLU A 166 34.57 -6.49 -38.05
CA GLU A 166 35.11 -5.98 -39.31
C GLU A 166 36.03 -6.97 -40.03
N HIS A 167 36.84 -7.73 -39.29
CA HIS A 167 37.92 -8.53 -39.87
C HIS A 167 37.69 -10.04 -39.79
N CYS A 168 36.88 -10.52 -38.84
CA CYS A 168 36.58 -11.94 -38.69
C CYS A 168 35.20 -12.33 -39.25
N ASN A 169 34.38 -11.37 -39.71
CA ASN A 169 32.98 -11.58 -40.11
C ASN A 169 32.18 -12.37 -39.07
N CYS A 170 32.44 -12.12 -37.78
CA CYS A 170 31.70 -12.77 -36.69
C CYS A 170 30.41 -12.02 -36.39
N HIS A 171 29.39 -12.78 -36.01
CA HIS A 171 28.24 -12.25 -35.30
C HIS A 171 28.68 -11.88 -33.90
N VAL A 172 28.55 -10.61 -33.54
CA VAL A 172 28.90 -10.15 -32.20
C VAL A 172 27.66 -9.63 -31.50
N VAL A 173 27.49 -10.05 -30.25
CA VAL A 173 26.53 -9.50 -29.31
C VAL A 173 27.30 -8.92 -28.13
N VAL A 174 26.99 -7.68 -27.78
CA VAL A 174 27.50 -7.00 -26.60
C VAL A 174 26.36 -6.83 -25.60
N ILE A 175 26.56 -7.21 -24.35
CA ILE A 175 25.55 -7.16 -23.29
C ILE A 175 26.08 -6.28 -22.16
N GLY A 176 25.25 -5.35 -21.70
CA GLY A 176 25.62 -4.50 -20.57
C GLY A 176 24.48 -3.67 -19.97
N ASP A 177 24.81 -2.94 -18.92
CA ASP A 177 23.95 -1.92 -18.31
C ASP A 177 24.63 -0.54 -18.36
N GLU A 178 24.18 0.29 -19.30
CA GLU A 178 24.74 1.63 -19.54
C GLU A 178 24.59 2.58 -18.36
N ASN A 179 23.71 2.29 -17.39
CA ASN A 179 23.53 3.14 -16.20
C ASN A 179 24.66 3.00 -15.18
N HIS A 180 25.49 1.96 -15.32
CA HIS A 180 26.60 1.68 -14.40
C HIS A 180 27.96 2.01 -15.01
N LEU A 181 27.98 2.65 -16.19
CA LEU A 181 29.19 3.16 -16.81
C LEU A 181 29.51 4.57 -16.32
N GLU A 182 30.80 4.84 -16.12
CA GLU A 182 31.30 6.21 -15.92
C GLU A 182 31.12 7.05 -17.20
N GLU A 183 31.04 8.38 -17.06
CA GLU A 183 30.75 9.29 -18.18
C GLU A 183 31.70 9.12 -19.38
N LEU A 184 33.01 8.98 -19.12
CA LEU A 184 34.01 8.77 -20.18
C LEU A 184 33.78 7.45 -20.92
N SER A 185 33.60 6.35 -20.18
CA SER A 185 33.34 5.03 -20.76
C SER A 185 32.03 5.02 -21.55
N LYS A 186 31.03 5.77 -21.08
CA LYS A 186 29.75 5.93 -21.78
C LYS A 186 29.91 6.68 -23.09
N ALA A 187 30.68 7.77 -23.12
CA ALA A 187 30.97 8.51 -24.35
C ALA A 187 31.71 7.65 -25.39
N VAL A 188 32.69 6.85 -24.95
CA VAL A 188 33.42 5.90 -25.81
C VAL A 188 32.46 4.82 -26.36
N LEU A 189 31.57 4.30 -25.52
CA LEU A 189 30.55 3.35 -25.96
C LEU A 189 29.56 3.98 -26.96
N ASP A 190 29.15 5.23 -26.76
CA ASP A 190 28.27 5.96 -27.68
C ASP A 190 28.89 6.10 -29.08
N GLU A 191 30.19 6.43 -29.16
CA GLU A 191 30.92 6.48 -30.44
C GLU A 191 31.01 5.09 -31.11
N PHE A 192 31.30 4.05 -30.32
CA PHE A 192 31.33 2.67 -30.82
C PHE A 192 29.95 2.23 -31.33
N LYS A 193 28.86 2.63 -30.64
CA LYS A 193 27.49 2.33 -31.07
C LYS A 193 27.19 2.91 -32.45
N GLU A 194 27.61 4.15 -32.72
CA GLU A 194 27.38 4.81 -34.01
C GLU A 194 28.04 4.07 -35.19
N LYS A 195 29.25 3.52 -34.99
CA LYS A 195 30.05 2.90 -36.06
C LYS A 195 29.82 1.40 -36.19
N THR A 196 29.66 0.69 -35.08
CA THR A 196 29.72 -0.78 -35.03
C THR A 196 28.39 -1.43 -34.66
N ILE A 197 27.55 -0.79 -33.82
CA ILE A 197 26.28 -1.38 -33.40
C ILE A 197 25.17 -1.08 -34.40
N GLY A 198 24.68 -2.10 -35.10
CA GLY A 198 23.59 -1.93 -36.08
C GLY A 198 22.19 -1.99 -35.46
N ARG A 199 22.05 -2.62 -34.29
CA ARG A 199 20.78 -2.74 -33.55
C ARG A 199 21.01 -2.79 -32.05
N GLU A 200 20.14 -2.09 -31.32
CA GLU A 200 20.06 -2.13 -29.87
C GLU A 200 18.71 -2.71 -29.43
N PHE A 201 18.72 -3.58 -28.42
CA PHE A 201 17.51 -4.09 -27.78
C PHE A 201 17.59 -3.90 -26.28
N GLU A 202 16.52 -3.36 -25.70
CA GLU A 202 16.39 -3.27 -24.25
C GLU A 202 15.61 -4.46 -23.70
N ILE A 203 16.27 -5.27 -22.88
CA ILE A 203 15.67 -6.44 -22.24
C ILE A 203 14.83 -5.97 -21.06
N GLN A 204 13.54 -6.31 -21.11
CA GLN A 204 12.59 -6.07 -20.05
C GLN A 204 12.43 -7.32 -19.18
N PRO A 205 12.31 -7.18 -17.85
CA PRO A 205 12.08 -8.31 -16.97
C PRO A 205 10.70 -8.93 -17.25
N ASP A 206 10.66 -10.25 -17.41
CA ASP A 206 9.41 -11.02 -17.42
C ASP A 206 9.16 -11.53 -16.00
N ILE A 207 8.35 -10.79 -15.24
CA ILE A 207 8.13 -11.06 -13.81
C ILE A 207 7.38 -12.38 -13.63
N GLU A 208 6.37 -12.61 -14.44
CA GLU A 208 5.53 -13.80 -14.40
C GLU A 208 6.33 -15.06 -14.72
N GLU A 209 7.06 -15.07 -15.84
CA GLU A 209 7.90 -16.22 -16.22
C GLU A 209 8.99 -16.47 -15.17
N ALA A 210 9.61 -15.42 -14.65
CA ALA A 210 10.62 -15.53 -13.60
C ALA A 210 10.04 -16.13 -12.31
N ILE A 211 8.84 -15.71 -11.88
CA ILE A 211 8.17 -16.27 -10.71
C ILE A 211 7.87 -17.75 -10.91
N GLU A 212 7.35 -18.16 -12.07
CA GLU A 212 7.12 -19.58 -12.37
C GLU A 212 8.39 -20.41 -12.25
N TYR A 213 9.48 -19.90 -12.84
CA TYR A 213 10.77 -20.54 -12.76
C TYR A 213 11.26 -20.65 -11.30
N PHE A 214 11.22 -19.55 -10.53
CA PHE A 214 11.68 -19.53 -9.13
C PHE A 214 10.83 -20.42 -8.22
N LEU A 215 9.52 -20.53 -8.46
CA LEU A 215 8.63 -21.40 -7.69
C LEU A 215 8.91 -22.90 -7.96
N GLY A 216 9.46 -23.23 -9.13
CA GLY A 216 9.92 -24.57 -9.49
C GLY A 216 11.30 -24.95 -8.91
N GLU A 217 12.11 -23.99 -8.45
CA GLU A 217 13.44 -24.26 -7.90
C GLU A 217 13.37 -25.00 -6.56
N VAL A 218 14.30 -25.93 -6.34
CA VAL A 218 14.43 -26.74 -5.11
C VAL A 218 15.10 -25.93 -3.99
N PRO A 219 14.59 -25.98 -2.74
CA PRO A 219 13.41 -26.74 -2.28
C PRO A 219 12.10 -26.16 -2.83
N VAL A 220 11.15 -27.03 -3.17
CA VAL A 220 9.84 -26.64 -3.68
C VAL A 220 8.89 -26.35 -2.50
N SER A 221 7.99 -25.37 -2.64
CA SER A 221 6.95 -25.06 -1.65
C SER A 221 5.59 -24.98 -2.33
N ASP A 222 4.65 -25.85 -1.92
CA ASP A 222 3.29 -25.85 -2.46
C ASP A 222 2.53 -24.59 -2.05
N TYR A 223 2.71 -24.11 -0.81
CA TYR A 223 2.17 -22.84 -0.35
C TYR A 223 2.56 -21.67 -1.27
N LEU A 224 3.84 -21.53 -1.65
CA LEU A 224 4.24 -20.43 -2.54
C LEU A 224 3.71 -20.59 -3.97
N LYS A 225 3.51 -21.82 -4.45
CA LYS A 225 2.83 -22.06 -5.73
C LYS A 225 1.37 -21.63 -5.68
N GLU A 226 0.68 -21.94 -4.59
CA GLU A 226 -0.71 -21.51 -4.38
C GLU A 226 -0.85 -19.99 -4.23
N MET A 227 0.21 -19.33 -3.74
CA MET A 227 0.29 -17.89 -3.55
C MET A 227 0.86 -17.12 -4.77
N ARG A 228 1.05 -17.79 -5.91
CA ARG A 228 1.67 -17.24 -7.13
C ARG A 228 1.12 -15.86 -7.54
N ASP A 229 -0.19 -15.72 -7.69
CA ASP A 229 -0.79 -14.46 -8.16
C ASP A 229 -0.61 -13.33 -7.14
N PHE A 230 -0.64 -13.66 -5.85
CA PHE A 230 -0.34 -12.70 -4.79
C PHE A 230 1.14 -12.26 -4.82
N ILE A 231 2.08 -13.18 -5.04
CA ILE A 231 3.51 -12.86 -5.20
C ILE A 231 3.74 -11.93 -6.40
N ILE A 232 3.07 -12.19 -7.53
CA ILE A 232 3.10 -11.31 -8.71
C ILE A 232 2.60 -9.91 -8.34
N ALA A 233 1.45 -9.81 -7.67
CA ALA A 233 0.89 -8.54 -7.22
C ALA A 233 1.85 -7.80 -6.27
N CYS A 234 2.43 -8.51 -5.30
CA CYS A 234 3.40 -7.96 -4.36
C CYS A 234 4.62 -7.39 -5.07
N PHE A 235 5.25 -8.18 -5.96
CA PHE A 235 6.48 -7.75 -6.62
C PHE A 235 6.25 -6.61 -7.60
N LYS A 236 5.13 -6.59 -8.34
CA LYS A 236 4.76 -5.46 -9.21
C LYS A 236 4.63 -4.14 -8.44
N CYS A 237 4.08 -4.15 -7.23
CA CYS A 237 4.00 -2.96 -6.38
C CYS A 237 5.38 -2.40 -6.00
N THR A 238 6.41 -3.25 -5.93
CA THR A 238 7.79 -2.79 -5.64
C THR A 238 8.37 -1.94 -6.77
N LYS A 239 7.83 -2.04 -7.99
CA LYS A 239 8.39 -1.41 -9.22
C LYS A 239 9.86 -1.75 -9.46
N SER A 240 10.34 -2.87 -8.92
CA SER A 240 11.71 -3.34 -9.08
C SER A 240 11.84 -4.21 -10.33
N ASP A 241 12.83 -3.92 -11.16
CA ASP A 241 13.20 -4.75 -12.32
C ASP A 241 14.24 -5.83 -11.96
N ASN A 242 14.69 -5.87 -10.70
CA ASN A 242 15.76 -6.74 -10.26
C ASN A 242 15.21 -8.09 -9.77
N LEU A 243 15.10 -9.03 -10.71
CA LEU A 243 14.60 -10.38 -10.46
C LEU A 243 15.51 -11.20 -9.53
N ARG A 244 16.78 -10.80 -9.33
CA ARG A 244 17.68 -11.47 -8.37
C ARG A 244 17.21 -11.27 -6.93
N VAL A 245 16.70 -10.07 -6.61
CA VAL A 245 16.14 -9.78 -5.28
C VAL A 245 14.90 -10.63 -5.03
N LEU A 246 14.03 -10.77 -6.04
CA LEU A 246 12.86 -11.64 -5.95
C LEU A 246 13.24 -13.11 -5.73
N ARG A 247 14.19 -13.63 -6.53
CA ARG A 247 14.67 -15.00 -6.40
C ARG A 247 15.21 -15.28 -5.00
N GLN A 248 16.05 -14.39 -4.48
CA GLN A 248 16.61 -14.50 -3.13
C GLN A 248 15.51 -14.47 -2.07
N CYS A 249 14.60 -13.50 -2.17
CA CYS A 249 13.45 -13.36 -1.27
C CYS A 249 12.62 -14.65 -1.22
N LEU A 250 12.23 -15.20 -2.37
CA LEU A 250 11.45 -16.43 -2.42
C LEU A 250 12.24 -17.62 -1.85
N TYR A 251 13.51 -17.76 -2.20
CA TYR A 251 14.36 -18.83 -1.66
C TYR A 251 14.48 -18.78 -0.13
N ASP A 252 14.74 -17.60 0.43
CA ASP A 252 14.87 -17.38 1.87
C ASP A 252 13.54 -17.67 2.59
N PHE A 253 12.41 -17.20 2.02
CA PHE A 253 11.10 -17.49 2.58
C PHE A 253 10.77 -18.99 2.55
N LYS A 254 11.10 -19.71 1.46
CA LYS A 254 10.96 -21.18 1.40
C LYS A 254 11.76 -21.87 2.52
N SER A 255 12.97 -21.41 2.79
CA SER A 255 13.80 -21.95 3.88
C SER A 255 13.14 -21.79 5.25
N HIS A 256 12.38 -20.71 5.46
CA HIS A 256 11.57 -20.53 6.67
C HIS A 256 10.34 -21.44 6.68
N LEU A 257 9.60 -21.53 5.57
CA LEU A 257 8.43 -22.40 5.45
C LEU A 257 8.75 -23.85 5.80
N ASN A 258 9.88 -24.37 5.33
CA ASN A 258 10.33 -25.75 5.61
C ASN A 258 10.62 -26.03 7.09
N LYS A 259 10.74 -24.98 7.92
CA LYS A 259 10.99 -25.07 9.36
C LYS A 259 9.77 -24.73 10.20
N LEU A 260 8.68 -24.27 9.58
CA LEU A 260 7.44 -23.99 10.28
C LEU A 260 6.68 -25.29 10.58
N PRO A 261 5.89 -25.33 11.66
CA PRO A 261 4.93 -26.39 11.88
C PRO A 261 3.96 -26.50 10.68
N PRO A 262 3.72 -27.70 10.11
CA PRO A 262 2.90 -27.88 8.91
C PRO A 262 1.49 -27.26 9.03
N GLU A 263 0.90 -27.29 10.22
CA GLU A 263 -0.44 -26.72 10.49
C GLU A 263 -0.52 -25.19 10.33
N LEU A 264 0.63 -24.50 10.23
CA LEU A 264 0.67 -23.06 10.01
C LEU A 264 0.86 -22.69 8.53
N VAL A 265 1.24 -23.66 7.69
CA VAL A 265 1.61 -23.45 6.28
C VAL A 265 0.42 -23.80 5.38
N GLU A 266 -0.65 -23.03 5.53
CA GLU A 266 -1.89 -23.15 4.76
C GLU A 266 -2.13 -21.85 3.97
N LYS A 267 -2.67 -21.97 2.76
CA LYS A 267 -2.98 -20.82 1.88
C LYS A 267 -3.88 -19.79 2.57
N ASP A 268 -4.84 -20.26 3.35
CA ASP A 268 -5.85 -19.43 4.02
C ASP A 268 -5.33 -18.82 5.32
N ASN A 269 -4.07 -19.06 5.68
CA ASN A 269 -3.44 -18.42 6.82
C ASN A 269 -3.15 -16.95 6.50
N ILE A 270 -4.10 -16.10 6.88
CA ILE A 270 -4.07 -14.68 6.58
C ILE A 270 -2.81 -13.99 7.14
N PHE A 271 -2.32 -14.42 8.31
CA PHE A 271 -1.09 -13.87 8.89
C PHE A 271 0.15 -14.27 8.09
N LEU A 272 0.24 -15.53 7.65
CA LEU A 272 1.36 -15.99 6.82
C LEU A 272 1.35 -15.28 5.45
N LYS A 273 0.18 -15.06 4.86
CA LYS A 273 0.00 -14.23 3.66
C LYS A 273 0.47 -12.79 3.90
N ASN A 274 0.10 -12.19 5.04
CA ASN A 274 0.53 -10.85 5.44
C ASN A 274 2.06 -10.75 5.58
N ILE A 275 2.67 -11.74 6.24
CA ILE A 275 4.13 -11.81 6.43
C ILE A 275 4.82 -11.99 5.07
N LEU A 276 4.32 -12.84 4.18
CA LEU A 276 4.85 -13.01 2.82
C LEU A 276 4.86 -11.68 2.05
N GLY A 277 3.75 -10.93 2.08
CA GLY A 277 3.66 -9.61 1.46
C GLY A 277 4.71 -8.64 2.01
N SER A 278 4.84 -8.58 3.35
CA SER A 278 5.86 -7.78 4.04
C SER A 278 7.27 -8.22 3.69
N PHE A 279 7.50 -9.51 3.56
CA PHE A 279 8.80 -10.09 3.22
C PHE A 279 9.26 -9.64 1.84
N ILE A 280 8.39 -9.73 0.84
CA ILE A 280 8.69 -9.27 -0.53
C ILE A 280 8.93 -7.76 -0.57
N ALA A 281 8.06 -6.98 0.09
CA ALA A 281 8.20 -5.52 0.13
C ALA A 281 9.52 -5.10 0.78
N VAL A 282 9.83 -5.61 1.97
CA VAL A 282 11.04 -5.25 2.72
C VAL A 282 12.31 -5.68 1.99
N TYR A 283 12.34 -6.86 1.36
CA TYR A 283 13.49 -7.27 0.54
C TYR A 283 13.74 -6.30 -0.62
N ALA A 284 12.68 -5.90 -1.32
CA ALA A 284 12.82 -4.98 -2.44
C ALA A 284 13.31 -3.60 -1.99
N GLU A 285 12.74 -3.04 -0.92
CA GLU A 285 13.10 -1.69 -0.47
C GLU A 285 14.45 -1.65 0.27
N TYR A 286 14.85 -2.73 0.95
CA TYR A 286 16.19 -2.83 1.52
C TYR A 286 17.30 -2.85 0.45
N ASN A 287 17.01 -3.45 -0.70
CA ASN A 287 17.91 -3.50 -1.84
C ASN A 287 17.81 -2.26 -2.75
N ASN A 288 16.91 -1.32 -2.45
CA ASN A 288 16.85 -0.02 -3.10
C ASN A 288 17.72 0.98 -2.32
N SER A 289 18.76 1.51 -2.96
CA SER A 289 19.73 2.42 -2.32
C SER A 289 19.09 3.67 -1.71
N GLU A 290 18.00 4.18 -2.30
CA GLU A 290 17.30 5.37 -1.81
C GLU A 290 16.46 5.10 -0.56
N ASN A 291 15.90 3.89 -0.47
CA ASN A 291 14.96 3.52 0.60
C ASN A 291 15.61 2.74 1.75
N LYS A 292 16.81 2.19 1.52
CA LYS A 292 17.50 1.30 2.47
C LYS A 292 17.62 1.89 3.87
N GLU A 293 18.05 3.14 3.99
CA GLU A 293 18.23 3.80 5.28
C GLU A 293 16.89 3.94 6.04
N VAL A 294 15.86 4.42 5.35
CA VAL A 294 14.50 4.62 5.90
C VAL A 294 13.89 3.30 6.35
N ILE A 295 14.09 2.22 5.57
CA ILE A 295 13.56 0.90 5.92
C ILE A 295 14.29 0.29 7.12
N CYS A 296 15.62 0.44 7.20
CA CYS A 296 16.39 -0.02 8.36
C CYS A 296 15.93 0.65 9.67
N ASN A 297 15.50 1.91 9.60
CA ASN A 297 15.05 2.71 10.74
C ASN A 297 13.51 2.83 10.84
N TRP A 298 12.77 2.05 10.05
CA TRP A 298 11.33 2.24 9.80
C TRP A 298 10.48 2.39 11.07
N SER A 299 10.67 1.52 12.07
CA SER A 299 9.91 1.56 13.32
C SER A 299 10.18 2.82 14.14
N ARG A 300 11.43 3.29 14.14
CA ARG A 300 11.82 4.54 14.79
C ARG A 300 11.23 5.72 14.01
N ASP A 301 11.36 5.73 12.69
CA ASP A 301 10.99 6.88 11.87
C ASP A 301 9.46 7.03 11.76
N CYS A 302 8.72 5.91 11.72
CA CYS A 302 7.26 5.92 11.86
C CYS A 302 6.82 6.58 13.17
N ARG A 303 7.51 6.31 14.28
CA ARG A 303 7.18 6.90 15.60
C ARG A 303 7.52 8.39 15.67
N ILE A 304 8.63 8.80 15.06
CA ILE A 304 9.09 10.20 15.04
C ILE A 304 8.27 11.05 14.06
N SER A 305 7.84 10.49 12.92
CA SER A 305 7.02 11.18 11.90
C SER A 305 5.66 11.66 12.42
N LEU A 306 5.15 11.06 13.51
CA LEU A 306 3.93 11.47 14.21
C LEU A 306 4.13 12.69 15.13
N LEU A 307 5.38 13.08 15.41
CA LEU A 307 5.74 14.07 16.43
C LEU A 307 6.39 15.35 15.85
N GLN A 308 6.80 15.37 14.58
CA GLN A 308 7.52 16.49 13.98
C GLN A 308 6.86 17.02 12.69
N ASP A 309 6.96 18.34 12.49
CA ASP A 309 6.57 19.03 11.25
C ASP A 309 7.68 18.93 10.20
N ASN A 310 7.27 18.53 8.98
CA ASN A 310 8.01 18.45 7.71
C ASN A 310 9.53 18.15 7.76
N ASN A 311 9.86 16.85 7.63
CA ASN A 311 11.20 16.36 7.26
C ASN A 311 11.11 15.48 5.99
N GLU A 312 12.19 15.37 5.22
CA GLU A 312 12.31 14.52 4.01
C GLU A 312 11.91 13.06 4.28
N ASP A 313 12.27 12.52 5.45
CA ASP A 313 11.92 11.15 5.83
C ASP A 313 10.41 10.92 5.93
N LYS A 314 9.65 11.93 6.36
CA LYS A 314 8.18 11.85 6.43
C LYS A 314 7.58 11.71 5.03
N GLN A 315 8.13 12.42 4.05
CA GLN A 315 7.71 12.32 2.65
C GLN A 315 8.07 10.94 2.08
N ARG A 316 9.27 10.44 2.36
CA ARG A 316 9.69 9.09 1.94
C ARG A 316 8.80 7.99 2.54
N ILE A 317 8.47 8.08 3.83
CA ILE A 317 7.55 7.15 4.50
C ILE A 317 6.16 7.21 3.87
N GLN A 318 5.63 8.41 3.62
CA GLN A 318 4.33 8.58 2.98
C GLN A 318 4.33 7.97 1.57
N HIS A 319 5.37 8.24 0.78
CA HIS A 319 5.52 7.68 -0.56
C HIS A 319 5.55 6.15 -0.55
N LEU A 320 6.28 5.55 0.39
CA LEU A 320 6.31 4.09 0.56
C LEU A 320 4.95 3.53 0.97
N ARG A 321 4.21 4.21 1.86
CA ARG A 321 2.85 3.80 2.24
C ARG A 321 1.87 3.85 1.06
N GLU A 322 1.95 4.90 0.25
CA GLU A 322 1.14 5.05 -0.96
C GLU A 322 1.48 4.01 -2.01
N LYS A 323 2.78 3.72 -2.22
CA LYS A 323 3.28 2.70 -3.14
C LYS A 323 2.65 1.33 -2.90
N TYR A 324 2.44 0.96 -1.64
CA TYR A 324 1.87 -0.34 -1.23
C TYR A 324 0.38 -0.28 -0.85
N HIS A 325 -0.29 0.85 -1.05
CA HIS A 325 -1.68 1.04 -0.61
C HIS A 325 -2.66 0.02 -1.22
N SER A 326 -2.46 -0.38 -2.48
CA SER A 326 -3.30 -1.38 -3.15
C SER A 326 -3.25 -2.75 -2.45
N LEU A 327 -2.06 -3.22 -2.05
CA LEU A 327 -1.90 -4.50 -1.36
C LEU A 327 -2.50 -4.48 0.04
N ASN A 328 -2.41 -3.34 0.73
CA ASN A 328 -2.94 -3.21 2.09
C ASN A 328 -4.46 -3.41 2.17
N LYS A 329 -5.19 -3.32 1.04
CA LYS A 329 -6.64 -3.58 0.99
C LYS A 329 -6.99 -5.06 1.14
N GLU A 330 -6.07 -5.95 0.78
CA GLU A 330 -6.25 -7.41 0.82
C GLU A 330 -5.60 -8.07 2.03
N LEU A 331 -5.00 -7.26 2.92
CA LEU A 331 -4.21 -7.70 4.06
C LEU A 331 -4.78 -7.15 5.38
N ILE A 332 -4.67 -7.93 6.46
CA ILE A 332 -5.11 -7.51 7.81
C ILE A 332 -4.22 -6.38 8.33
N TYR A 333 -2.92 -6.44 8.05
CA TYR A 333 -1.95 -5.41 8.42
C TYR A 333 -1.32 -4.78 7.19
N ASN A 334 -0.89 -3.52 7.33
CA ASN A 334 -0.09 -2.87 6.29
C ASN A 334 1.18 -3.69 6.00
N VAL A 335 1.58 -3.77 4.73
CA VAL A 335 2.76 -4.52 4.28
C VAL A 335 4.05 -4.02 4.92
N LEU A 336 4.11 -2.72 5.25
CA LEU A 336 5.20 -2.11 6.00
C LEU A 336 4.82 -1.95 7.49
N ASN A 337 4.23 -2.98 8.08
CA ASN A 337 3.97 -3.03 9.52
C ASN A 337 5.32 -2.93 10.28
N PRO A 338 5.47 -2.01 11.25
CA PRO A 338 6.72 -1.83 11.98
C PRO A 338 7.33 -3.10 12.60
N GLU A 339 6.50 -3.96 13.20
CA GLU A 339 6.96 -5.22 13.81
C GLU A 339 7.54 -6.16 12.75
N TYR A 340 6.86 -6.27 11.60
CA TYR A 340 7.27 -7.13 10.50
C TYR A 340 8.55 -6.61 9.85
N VAL A 341 8.59 -5.30 9.56
CA VAL A 341 9.78 -4.67 8.97
C VAL A 341 10.99 -4.89 9.87
N THR A 342 10.87 -4.64 11.18
CA THR A 342 11.98 -4.85 12.12
C THR A 342 12.45 -6.30 12.15
N ALA A 343 11.54 -7.27 12.24
CA ALA A 343 11.90 -8.68 12.25
C ALA A 343 12.63 -9.09 10.95
N ILE A 344 12.08 -8.69 9.80
CA ILE A 344 12.61 -9.07 8.48
C ILE A 344 13.97 -8.41 8.24
N ILE A 345 14.15 -7.14 8.64
CA ILE A 345 15.45 -6.46 8.55
C ILE A 345 16.48 -7.12 9.46
N GLN A 346 16.10 -7.51 10.67
CA GLN A 346 17.00 -8.26 11.56
C GLN A 346 17.47 -9.56 10.89
N TYR A 347 16.58 -10.28 10.21
CA TYR A 347 16.93 -11.46 9.44
C TYR A 347 17.86 -11.14 8.27
N ILE A 348 17.56 -10.13 7.45
CA ILE A 348 18.40 -9.74 6.31
C ILE A 348 19.83 -9.39 6.75
N ILE A 349 19.97 -8.68 7.88
CA ILE A 349 21.27 -8.22 8.37
C ILE A 349 22.05 -9.33 9.08
N THR A 350 21.39 -10.16 9.89
CA THR A 350 22.07 -11.10 10.80
C THR A 350 21.94 -12.58 10.41
N GLY A 351 21.03 -12.91 9.51
CA GLY A 351 20.64 -14.29 9.18
C GLY A 351 19.84 -14.99 10.29
N ALA A 352 19.46 -14.29 11.37
CA ALA A 352 18.69 -14.87 12.47
C ALA A 352 17.32 -15.37 11.99
N PRO A 353 16.97 -16.67 12.16
CA PRO A 353 15.75 -17.23 11.60
C PRO A 353 14.47 -16.56 12.08
N LEU A 354 13.56 -16.25 11.15
CA LEU A 354 12.23 -15.69 11.47
C LEU A 354 11.22 -16.70 12.00
N VAL A 355 11.58 -17.99 12.07
CA VAL A 355 10.63 -19.08 12.36
C VAL A 355 9.91 -18.85 13.69
N GLU A 356 10.63 -18.50 14.76
CA GLU A 356 10.04 -18.25 16.08
C GLU A 356 9.13 -17.02 16.08
N PHE A 357 9.53 -15.95 15.38
CA PHE A 357 8.71 -14.77 15.19
C PHE A 357 7.40 -15.11 14.47
N ILE A 358 7.47 -15.84 13.35
CA ILE A 358 6.30 -16.24 12.55
C ILE A 358 5.37 -17.13 13.38
N VAL A 359 5.89 -18.12 14.10
CA VAL A 359 5.09 -19.01 14.95
C VAL A 359 4.37 -18.22 16.05
N THR A 360 5.09 -17.32 16.73
CA THR A 360 4.52 -16.49 17.80
C THR A 360 3.46 -15.55 17.26
N GLU A 361 3.75 -14.87 16.16
CA GLU A 361 2.85 -13.94 15.49
C GLU A 361 1.54 -14.63 15.07
N ILE A 362 1.64 -15.80 14.44
CA ILE A 362 0.46 -16.57 14.02
C ILE A 362 -0.30 -17.06 15.26
N ARG A 363 0.37 -17.71 16.23
CA ARG A 363 -0.32 -18.33 17.38
C ARG A 363 -0.92 -17.32 18.35
N ASP A 364 -0.23 -16.22 18.62
CA ASP A 364 -0.69 -15.20 19.56
C ASP A 364 -1.78 -14.32 18.94
N LYS A 365 -1.67 -13.96 17.65
CA LYS A 365 -2.69 -13.14 16.98
C LYS A 365 -3.87 -13.96 16.44
N GLN A 366 -3.72 -15.27 16.15
CA GLN A 366 -4.87 -16.17 15.96
C GLN A 366 -5.68 -16.34 17.25
N LYS A 367 -5.02 -16.49 18.41
CA LYS A 367 -5.71 -16.51 19.72
C LYS A 367 -6.37 -15.17 20.07
N GLY A 368 -5.88 -14.06 19.49
CA GLY A 368 -6.38 -12.71 19.72
C GLY A 368 -7.49 -12.22 18.77
N LEU A 369 -7.71 -12.89 17.62
CA LEU A 369 -8.76 -12.51 16.68
C LEU A 369 -10.11 -13.00 17.19
N LYS A 370 -10.94 -12.05 17.63
CA LYS A 370 -12.31 -12.30 18.03
C LYS A 370 -13.13 -12.86 16.86
N PRO A 371 -14.07 -13.81 17.08
CA PRO A 371 -14.82 -14.49 16.02
C PRO A 371 -15.42 -13.53 14.98
N TRP A 372 -16.03 -12.44 15.45
CA TRP A 372 -16.67 -11.46 14.59
C TRP A 372 -15.71 -10.70 13.66
N LYS A 373 -14.41 -10.63 13.98
CA LYS A 373 -13.42 -10.00 13.09
C LYS A 373 -13.06 -10.89 11.90
N MET A 374 -13.32 -12.18 11.98
CA MET A 374 -13.01 -13.14 10.93
C MET A 374 -14.09 -13.18 9.84
N LEU A 375 -15.30 -12.66 10.12
CA LEU A 375 -16.45 -12.72 9.21
C LEU A 375 -16.17 -12.10 7.82
N SER A 376 -15.31 -11.10 7.70
CA SER A 376 -15.00 -10.48 6.40
C SER A 376 -14.19 -11.39 5.46
N GLY A 377 -13.49 -12.39 6.00
CA GLY A 377 -12.72 -13.35 5.21
C GLY A 377 -13.52 -14.57 4.76
N PHE A 378 -14.86 -14.55 4.87
CA PHE A 378 -15.69 -15.74 4.67
C PHE A 378 -15.56 -16.40 3.29
N PHE A 379 -15.17 -15.63 2.26
CA PHE A 379 -15.04 -16.13 0.89
C PHE A 379 -13.98 -17.23 0.75
N ASP A 380 -12.94 -17.17 1.59
CA ASP A 380 -11.82 -18.12 1.59
C ASP A 380 -11.97 -19.20 2.69
N MET A 381 -13.15 -19.36 3.30
CA MET A 381 -13.35 -20.30 4.40
C MET A 381 -14.12 -21.55 3.99
N GLU A 382 -13.73 -22.70 4.54
CA GLU A 382 -14.57 -23.89 4.51
C GLU A 382 -15.89 -23.69 5.28
N GLN A 383 -16.97 -24.33 4.82
CA GLN A 383 -18.32 -24.19 5.39
C GLN A 383 -18.37 -24.46 6.90
N GLN A 384 -17.71 -25.51 7.39
CA GLN A 384 -17.71 -25.87 8.82
C GLN A 384 -17.06 -24.77 9.68
N LYS A 385 -15.98 -24.16 9.16
CA LYS A 385 -15.27 -23.07 9.83
C LYS A 385 -16.13 -21.80 9.88
N LEU A 386 -16.82 -21.48 8.78
CA LEU A 386 -17.75 -20.36 8.74
C LEU A 386 -18.90 -20.52 9.74
N GLU A 387 -19.50 -21.71 9.80
CA GLU A 387 -20.59 -22.02 10.74
C GLU A 387 -20.14 -21.85 12.20
N SER A 388 -18.95 -22.36 12.54
CA SER A 388 -18.36 -22.18 13.87
C SER A 388 -18.17 -20.71 14.20
N ILE A 389 -17.55 -19.93 13.30
CA ILE A 389 -17.30 -18.50 13.51
C ILE A 389 -18.61 -17.71 13.67
N CYS A 390 -19.65 -18.04 12.90
CA CYS A 390 -20.96 -17.42 13.03
C CYS A 390 -21.58 -17.74 14.39
N GLN A 391 -21.52 -18.99 14.84
CA GLN A 391 -22.07 -19.41 16.13
C GLN A 391 -21.31 -18.78 17.30
N ASP A 392 -19.99 -18.73 17.24
CA ASP A 392 -19.14 -18.09 18.24
C ASP A 392 -19.39 -16.58 18.27
N THR A 393 -19.59 -15.95 17.11
CA THR A 393 -19.97 -14.53 17.03
C THR A 393 -21.32 -14.26 17.70
N ILE A 394 -22.34 -15.10 17.43
CA ILE A 394 -23.65 -14.97 18.08
C ILE A 394 -23.49 -15.09 19.60
N THR A 395 -22.73 -16.09 20.06
CA THR A 395 -22.45 -16.29 21.49
C THR A 395 -21.80 -15.06 22.10
N SER A 396 -20.76 -14.51 21.46
CA SER A 396 -20.09 -13.29 21.91
C SER A 396 -20.98 -12.04 21.93
N ILE A 397 -21.97 -11.94 21.02
CA ILE A 397 -22.99 -10.87 21.08
C ILE A 397 -23.85 -11.03 22.34
N LEU A 398 -24.34 -12.25 22.58
CA LEU A 398 -25.23 -12.57 23.69
C LEU A 398 -24.54 -12.45 25.05
N ASP A 399 -23.28 -12.88 25.15
CA ASP A 399 -22.46 -12.84 26.37
C ASP A 399 -21.86 -11.45 26.66
N ARG A 400 -22.26 -10.43 25.89
CA ARG A 400 -21.83 -9.03 26.04
C ARG A 400 -20.32 -8.82 25.85
N GLU A 401 -19.66 -9.71 25.10
CA GLU A 401 -18.25 -9.53 24.74
C GLU A 401 -18.07 -8.39 23.73
N ILE A 402 -19.02 -8.23 22.81
CA ILE A 402 -19.05 -7.11 21.86
C ILE A 402 -19.62 -5.88 22.56
N LYS A 403 -18.71 -4.99 23.00
CA LYS A 403 -19.05 -3.73 23.69
C LYS A 403 -19.19 -2.54 22.74
N ASP A 404 -18.49 -2.58 21.62
CA ASP A 404 -18.48 -1.50 20.63
C ASP A 404 -19.70 -1.58 19.71
N ALA A 405 -20.39 -0.46 19.53
CA ALA A 405 -21.65 -0.39 18.78
C ALA A 405 -21.43 -0.66 17.29
N TYR A 406 -20.30 -0.22 16.74
CA TYR A 406 -19.96 -0.47 15.34
C TYR A 406 -19.71 -1.96 15.10
N GLN A 407 -18.92 -2.62 15.96
CA GLN A 407 -18.68 -4.06 15.86
C GLN A 407 -19.95 -4.89 16.01
N LEU A 408 -20.88 -4.46 16.86
CA LEU A 408 -22.19 -5.11 16.98
C LEU A 408 -22.99 -5.00 15.68
N GLY A 409 -23.12 -3.79 15.13
CA GLY A 409 -23.81 -3.58 13.84
C GLY A 409 -23.15 -4.33 12.68
N TYR A 410 -21.83 -4.29 12.62
CA TYR A 410 -20.99 -5.03 11.65
C TYR A 410 -21.26 -6.54 11.70
N SER A 411 -21.30 -7.12 12.90
CA SER A 411 -21.52 -8.55 13.10
C SER A 411 -22.92 -8.95 12.63
N ILE A 412 -23.92 -8.14 12.95
CA ILE A 412 -25.31 -8.34 12.54
C ILE A 412 -25.44 -8.25 11.01
N ALA A 413 -24.75 -7.32 10.36
CA ALA A 413 -24.77 -7.17 8.91
C ALA A 413 -24.26 -8.44 8.21
N TYR A 414 -23.12 -8.98 8.63
CA TYR A 414 -22.57 -10.22 8.07
C TYR A 414 -23.47 -11.43 8.33
N LEU A 415 -23.93 -11.63 9.56
CA LEU A 415 -24.84 -12.75 9.88
C LEU A 415 -26.14 -12.70 9.07
N SER A 416 -26.69 -11.50 8.88
CA SER A 416 -27.91 -11.28 8.10
C SER A 416 -27.66 -11.49 6.60
N TYR A 417 -26.50 -11.06 6.10
CA TYR A 417 -26.09 -11.31 4.73
C TYR A 417 -25.93 -12.80 4.44
N PHE A 418 -25.22 -13.54 5.31
CA PHE A 418 -25.03 -14.98 5.16
C PHE A 418 -26.35 -15.75 5.18
N HIS A 419 -27.33 -15.28 5.96
CA HIS A 419 -28.71 -15.78 5.89
C HIS A 419 -29.38 -15.47 4.55
N ALA A 420 -29.27 -14.24 4.05
CA ALA A 420 -29.89 -13.82 2.80
C ALA A 420 -29.37 -14.63 1.59
N ILE A 421 -28.09 -14.98 1.57
CA ILE A 421 -27.47 -15.78 0.49
C ILE A 421 -27.53 -17.30 0.74
N GLY A 422 -28.07 -17.74 1.88
CA GLY A 422 -28.31 -19.14 2.18
C GLY A 422 -27.11 -19.96 2.64
N ILE A 423 -26.02 -19.33 3.09
CA ILE A 423 -24.80 -20.04 3.56
C ILE A 423 -24.76 -20.22 5.09
N PHE A 424 -25.60 -19.51 5.84
CA PHE A 424 -25.74 -19.69 7.29
C PHE A 424 -27.18 -19.39 7.73
N TYR A 425 -27.76 -20.22 8.61
CA TYR A 425 -29.15 -20.02 9.04
C TYR A 425 -29.26 -19.21 10.35
N PHE A 426 -29.49 -17.91 10.21
CA PHE A 426 -29.69 -17.01 11.34
C PHE A 426 -31.15 -17.01 11.85
N ILE A 427 -31.43 -17.70 12.96
CA ILE A 427 -32.79 -17.92 13.46
C ILE A 427 -33.41 -16.71 14.17
N GLN A 428 -34.74 -16.60 14.11
CA GLN A 428 -35.52 -15.52 14.74
C GLN A 428 -35.36 -15.44 16.26
N ALA A 429 -35.03 -16.55 16.93
CA ALA A 429 -34.74 -16.53 18.37
C ALA A 429 -33.50 -15.68 18.70
N TYR A 430 -32.46 -15.73 17.86
CA TYR A 430 -31.26 -14.89 18.05
C TYR A 430 -31.56 -13.42 17.79
N VAL A 431 -32.35 -13.10 16.75
CA VAL A 431 -32.80 -11.72 16.47
C VAL A 431 -33.49 -11.12 17.69
N SER A 432 -34.38 -11.89 18.33
CA SER A 432 -35.09 -11.44 19.54
C SER A 432 -34.16 -11.15 20.71
N LEU A 433 -33.17 -12.01 20.96
CA LEU A 433 -32.17 -11.81 22.03
C LEU A 433 -31.23 -10.62 21.73
N ILE A 434 -30.86 -10.42 20.47
CA ILE A 434 -30.05 -9.27 20.04
C ILE A 434 -30.81 -7.96 20.24
N LYS A 435 -32.12 -7.91 19.98
CA LYS A 435 -32.97 -6.76 20.30
C LYS A 435 -32.96 -6.43 21.80
N VAL A 436 -32.95 -7.44 22.67
CA VAL A 436 -32.79 -7.24 24.13
C VAL A 436 -31.43 -6.62 24.43
N ARG A 437 -30.34 -7.17 23.87
CA ARG A 437 -28.97 -6.65 24.05
C ARG A 437 -28.81 -5.21 23.55
N ILE A 438 -29.46 -4.87 22.44
CA ILE A 438 -29.49 -3.51 21.88
C ILE A 438 -30.23 -2.56 22.84
N ALA A 439 -31.38 -2.97 23.37
CA ALA A 439 -32.12 -2.17 24.33
C ALA A 439 -31.28 -1.90 25.59
N GLU A 440 -30.60 -2.91 26.14
CA GLU A 440 -29.66 -2.73 27.26
C GLU A 440 -28.57 -1.69 26.91
N MET A 441 -28.01 -1.76 25.70
CA MET A 441 -26.96 -0.85 25.26
C MET A 441 -27.41 0.60 25.18
N ILE A 442 -28.65 0.82 24.75
CA ILE A 442 -29.28 2.15 24.68
C ILE A 442 -29.65 2.64 26.09
N ASP A 443 -30.20 1.77 26.92
CA ASP A 443 -30.73 2.13 28.24
C ASP A 443 -29.64 2.56 29.24
N ILE A 444 -28.40 2.06 29.07
CA ILE A 444 -27.22 2.44 29.85
C ILE A 444 -26.74 3.87 29.56
N GLN A 445 -27.04 4.45 28.39
CA GLN A 445 -26.56 5.79 28.04
C GLN A 445 -27.24 6.86 28.88
N THR A 446 -26.46 7.85 29.32
CA THR A 446 -26.90 8.88 30.28
C THR A 446 -26.98 10.27 29.68
N SER A 447 -26.48 10.46 28.46
CA SER A 447 -26.48 11.73 27.74
C SER A 447 -26.92 11.58 26.28
N LEU A 448 -27.37 12.68 25.69
CA LEU A 448 -27.74 12.71 24.27
C LEU A 448 -26.51 12.53 23.37
N GLU A 449 -25.37 13.07 23.78
CA GLU A 449 -24.09 12.95 23.07
C GLU A 449 -23.68 11.48 22.91
N GLU A 450 -23.71 10.71 24.01
CA GLU A 450 -23.44 9.27 23.99
C GLU A 450 -24.42 8.51 23.08
N LEU A 451 -25.72 8.87 23.13
CA LEU A 451 -26.75 8.25 22.30
C LEU A 451 -26.53 8.50 20.81
N TYR A 452 -26.28 9.75 20.40
CA TYR A 452 -26.06 10.06 18.99
C TYR A 452 -24.75 9.47 18.47
N GLN A 453 -23.71 9.39 19.29
CA GLN A 453 -22.48 8.66 18.96
C GLN A 453 -22.74 7.17 18.76
N LEU A 454 -23.48 6.55 19.68
CA LEU A 454 -23.88 5.13 19.60
C LEU A 454 -24.68 4.86 18.33
N ARG A 455 -25.64 5.74 17.99
CA ARG A 455 -26.40 5.68 16.73
C ARG A 455 -25.50 5.75 15.51
N GLY A 456 -24.57 6.70 15.46
CA GLY A 456 -23.65 6.84 14.34
C GLY A 456 -22.82 5.57 14.12
N LEU A 457 -22.23 5.05 15.20
CA LEU A 457 -21.40 3.84 15.17
C LEU A 457 -22.21 2.61 14.75
N PHE A 458 -23.35 2.37 15.39
CA PHE A 458 -24.19 1.19 15.11
C PHE A 458 -24.68 1.15 13.66
N ILE A 459 -25.24 2.26 13.17
CA ILE A 459 -25.74 2.34 11.78
C ILE A 459 -24.61 2.19 10.77
N SER A 460 -23.44 2.78 11.04
CA SER A 460 -22.26 2.59 10.18
C SER A 460 -21.81 1.13 10.13
N GLY A 461 -21.87 0.41 11.25
CA GLY A 461 -21.59 -1.02 11.31
C GLY A 461 -22.61 -1.84 10.50
N CYS A 462 -23.91 -1.57 10.67
CA CYS A 462 -24.97 -2.24 9.90
C CYS A 462 -24.83 -2.03 8.38
N ASN A 463 -24.33 -0.87 7.96
CA ASN A 463 -24.13 -0.52 6.55
C ASN A 463 -22.81 -1.03 5.97
N TYR A 464 -21.99 -1.74 6.75
CA TYR A 464 -20.66 -2.19 6.30
C TYR A 464 -20.74 -3.15 5.11
N VAL A 465 -21.72 -4.06 5.13
CA VAL A 465 -21.90 -5.07 4.08
C VAL A 465 -22.90 -4.51 3.06
N THR A 466 -22.39 -3.95 1.96
CA THR A 466 -23.20 -3.44 0.85
C THR A 466 -23.51 -4.56 -0.13
N THR A 467 -24.80 -4.88 -0.35
CA THR A 467 -25.19 -6.02 -1.20
C THR A 467 -26.44 -5.70 -2.01
N ASP A 468 -26.59 -6.32 -3.18
CA ASP A 468 -27.83 -6.27 -3.97
C ASP A 468 -28.96 -7.11 -3.35
N SER A 469 -28.65 -7.90 -2.32
CA SER A 469 -29.62 -8.76 -1.63
C SER A 469 -30.26 -8.02 -0.46
N LYS A 470 -31.59 -8.12 -0.35
CA LYS A 470 -32.32 -7.47 0.74
C LYS A 470 -32.11 -8.23 2.05
N THR A 471 -31.41 -7.62 3.01
CA THR A 471 -31.16 -8.18 4.35
C THR A 471 -32.29 -7.81 5.33
N SER A 472 -33.46 -8.43 5.16
CA SER A 472 -34.66 -8.13 5.98
C SER A 472 -34.45 -8.22 7.50
N ILE A 473 -33.49 -9.04 7.97
CA ILE A 473 -33.11 -9.13 9.38
C ILE A 473 -32.39 -7.86 9.85
N THR A 474 -31.46 -7.33 9.05
CA THR A 474 -30.77 -6.07 9.37
C THR A 474 -31.77 -4.92 9.41
N ASP A 475 -32.69 -4.85 8.44
CA ASP A 475 -33.75 -3.84 8.39
C ASP A 475 -34.60 -3.87 9.67
N ASP A 476 -35.09 -5.06 10.07
CA ASP A 476 -35.89 -5.24 11.30
C ASP A 476 -35.15 -4.83 12.58
N ILE A 477 -33.86 -5.15 12.68
CA ILE A 477 -33.03 -4.76 13.84
C ILE A 477 -32.79 -3.24 13.84
N VAL A 478 -32.50 -2.65 12.69
CA VAL A 478 -32.28 -1.20 12.55
C VAL A 478 -33.55 -0.42 12.89
N ASP A 479 -34.71 -0.87 12.42
CA ASP A 479 -35.99 -0.24 12.74
C ASP A 479 -36.29 -0.29 14.24
N TYR A 480 -36.08 -1.44 14.88
CA TYR A 480 -36.22 -1.57 16.34
C TYR A 480 -35.25 -0.64 17.08
N PHE A 481 -33.98 -0.61 16.65
CA PHE A 481 -32.95 0.28 17.20
C PHE A 481 -33.38 1.74 17.14
N LEU A 482 -33.82 2.23 15.98
CA LEU A 482 -34.23 3.62 15.78
C LEU A 482 -35.47 3.99 16.60
N GLN A 483 -36.43 3.08 16.74
CA GLN A 483 -37.60 3.29 17.60
C GLN A 483 -37.21 3.44 19.08
N LYS A 484 -36.36 2.54 19.59
CA LYS A 484 -35.88 2.59 20.98
C LYS A 484 -35.03 3.83 21.24
N MET A 485 -34.16 4.21 20.29
CA MET A 485 -33.39 5.46 20.33
C MET A 485 -34.29 6.69 20.45
N LYS A 486 -35.34 6.78 19.63
CA LYS A 486 -36.30 7.89 19.67
C LYS A 486 -36.98 8.02 21.04
N SER A 487 -37.37 6.89 21.65
CA SER A 487 -37.93 6.90 23.01
C SER A 487 -36.93 7.45 24.02
N LYS A 488 -35.69 6.95 24.00
CA LYS A 488 -34.65 7.33 24.95
C LYS A 488 -34.21 8.78 24.81
N ILE A 489 -34.11 9.30 23.58
CA ILE A 489 -33.78 10.71 23.30
C ILE A 489 -34.81 11.65 23.95
N ASN A 490 -36.09 11.29 23.94
CA ASN A 490 -37.15 12.10 24.55
C ASN A 490 -37.12 12.08 26.10
N GLU A 491 -36.45 11.09 26.72
CA GLU A 491 -36.34 10.96 28.18
C GLU A 491 -35.16 11.78 28.75
N LEU A 492 -34.11 11.98 27.97
CA LEU A 492 -32.88 12.62 28.44
C LEU A 492 -32.89 14.13 28.15
N PRO A 493 -32.54 14.96 29.15
CA PRO A 493 -32.44 16.39 28.90
C PRO A 493 -31.18 16.74 28.12
N ASP A 494 -31.30 17.70 27.21
CA ASP A 494 -30.13 18.29 26.54
C ASP A 494 -29.35 19.25 27.44
N GLN A 495 -28.20 19.75 26.96
CA GLN A 495 -27.30 20.58 27.76
C GLN A 495 -27.94 21.91 28.17
N MET A 496 -28.74 22.51 27.29
CA MET A 496 -29.45 23.75 27.58
C MET A 496 -30.54 23.52 28.63
N GLN A 497 -31.33 22.46 28.48
CA GLN A 497 -32.35 22.06 29.47
C GLN A 497 -31.72 21.78 30.84
N LYS A 498 -30.58 21.08 30.90
CA LYS A 498 -29.85 20.85 32.16
C LYS A 498 -29.42 22.17 32.83
N ALA A 499 -28.97 23.14 32.04
CA ALA A 499 -28.55 24.45 32.54
C ALA A 499 -29.75 25.30 33.02
N LEU A 500 -30.85 25.33 32.26
CA LEU A 500 -32.07 26.06 32.61
C LEU A 500 -32.76 25.47 33.86
N ARG A 501 -32.81 24.14 34.01
CA ARG A 501 -33.38 23.47 35.19
C ARG A 501 -32.54 23.64 36.46
N ASN A 502 -31.24 23.87 36.31
CA ASN A 502 -30.30 24.12 37.41
C ASN A 502 -29.74 25.55 37.34
N LEU A 503 -30.62 26.53 37.15
CA LEU A 503 -30.22 27.94 37.02
C LEU A 503 -29.71 28.51 38.36
N THR A 504 -28.48 29.00 38.36
CA THR A 504 -27.72 29.55 39.47
C THR A 504 -26.84 30.70 38.99
N GLU A 505 -26.16 31.41 39.88
CA GLU A 505 -25.21 32.47 39.52
C GLU A 505 -24.12 32.00 38.54
N GLY A 506 -23.67 30.75 38.65
CA GLY A 506 -22.64 30.21 37.76
C GLY A 506 -23.19 29.68 36.44
N THR A 507 -24.33 28.99 36.46
CA THR A 507 -24.90 28.38 35.24
C THR A 507 -25.51 29.40 34.29
N VAL A 508 -26.02 30.53 34.79
CA VAL A 508 -26.53 31.62 33.94
C VAL A 508 -25.45 32.24 33.05
N GLU A 509 -24.22 32.37 33.55
CA GLU A 509 -23.08 32.89 32.77
C GLU A 509 -22.66 31.91 31.66
N GLN A 510 -23.02 30.63 31.78
CA GLN A 510 -22.71 29.60 30.79
C GLN A 510 -23.75 29.49 29.68
N LEU A 511 -24.96 30.06 29.82
CA LEU A 511 -26.05 29.88 28.84
C LEU A 511 -25.64 30.33 27.43
N ILE A 512 -25.00 31.50 27.29
CA ILE A 512 -24.51 32.00 25.99
C ILE A 512 -23.43 31.07 25.42
N ILE A 513 -22.58 30.49 26.28
CA ILE A 513 -21.54 29.55 25.84
C ILE A 513 -22.21 28.29 25.29
N ILE A 514 -23.19 27.74 26.02
CA ILE A 514 -23.96 26.56 25.60
C ILE A 514 -24.71 26.84 24.29
N ASP A 515 -25.26 28.03 24.14
CA ASP A 515 -26.06 28.41 22.97
C ASP A 515 -25.27 28.33 21.65
N ARG A 516 -23.96 28.58 21.73
CA ARG A 516 -23.04 28.50 20.59
C ARG A 516 -22.52 27.08 20.31
N LEU A 517 -22.78 26.13 21.20
CA LEU A 517 -22.35 24.76 21.00
C LEU A 517 -23.23 24.07 19.94
N PRO A 518 -22.66 23.15 19.14
CA PRO A 518 -23.45 22.26 18.33
C PRO A 518 -24.40 21.44 19.20
N TYR A 519 -25.63 21.23 18.74
CA TYR A 519 -26.53 20.26 19.33
C TYR A 519 -25.90 18.85 19.27
N PRO A 520 -26.24 17.92 20.18
CA PRO A 520 -25.60 16.60 20.25
C PRO A 520 -25.59 15.77 18.95
N ASP A 521 -26.56 15.97 18.05
CA ASP A 521 -26.62 15.35 16.72
C ASP A 521 -25.79 16.07 15.63
N LYS A 522 -25.18 17.21 15.99
CA LYS A 522 -24.41 18.13 15.13
C LYS A 522 -25.19 18.73 13.96
N SER A 523 -26.52 18.74 14.01
CA SER A 523 -27.34 19.29 12.93
C SER A 523 -27.25 20.81 12.81
N CYS A 524 -27.13 21.49 13.96
CA CYS A 524 -27.07 22.94 14.09
C CYS A 524 -26.59 23.30 15.51
N THR A 525 -26.36 24.58 15.78
CA THR A 525 -26.12 25.12 17.13
C THR A 525 -27.42 25.28 17.92
N TYR A 526 -27.32 25.41 19.25
CA TYR A 526 -28.48 25.68 20.12
C TYR A 526 -29.14 27.04 19.83
N GLU A 527 -28.37 28.04 19.41
CA GLU A 527 -28.87 29.36 18.99
C GLU A 527 -29.87 29.26 17.82
N LEU A 528 -29.85 28.14 17.08
CA LEU A 528 -30.74 27.88 15.96
C LEU A 528 -31.92 26.96 16.32
N ARG A 529 -32.19 26.73 17.61
CA ARG A 529 -33.24 25.83 18.10
C ARG A 529 -34.17 26.51 19.10
N ALA A 530 -35.38 26.00 19.20
CA ALA A 530 -36.29 26.30 20.31
C ALA A 530 -35.79 25.58 21.58
N ILE A 531 -35.46 26.34 22.62
CA ILE A 531 -34.79 25.84 23.85
C ILE A 531 -35.66 25.89 25.11
N PHE A 532 -36.80 26.58 25.05
CA PHE A 532 -37.77 26.69 26.15
C PHE A 532 -39.02 25.82 25.93
N ALA A 533 -39.18 25.20 24.76
CA ALA A 533 -40.36 24.43 24.36
C ALA A 533 -40.75 23.31 25.35
N SER A 534 -39.76 22.71 26.02
CA SER A 534 -39.92 21.61 26.97
C SER A 534 -39.83 22.03 28.44
N GLU A 535 -39.63 23.33 28.72
CA GLU A 535 -39.32 23.80 30.06
C GLU A 535 -40.57 24.21 30.86
N ASP A 536 -40.52 24.01 32.17
CA ASP A 536 -41.57 24.50 33.08
C ASP A 536 -41.30 25.96 33.45
N ALA A 537 -42.09 26.87 32.87
CA ALA A 537 -42.02 28.30 33.13
C ALA A 537 -42.12 28.66 34.62
N ASN A 538 -42.86 27.90 35.44
CA ASN A 538 -42.96 28.18 36.88
C ASN A 538 -41.64 27.88 37.60
N ALA A 539 -41.06 26.71 37.34
CA ALA A 539 -39.79 26.31 37.96
C ALA A 539 -38.64 27.23 37.53
N LEU A 540 -38.62 27.61 36.25
CA LEU A 540 -37.65 28.56 35.72
C LEU A 540 -37.81 29.95 36.37
N PHE A 541 -39.05 30.43 36.54
CA PHE A 541 -39.33 31.68 37.24
C PHE A 541 -38.84 31.65 38.69
N ASP A 542 -39.15 30.58 39.43
CA ASP A 542 -38.71 30.41 40.82
C ASP A 542 -37.17 30.42 40.94
N ALA A 543 -36.47 29.85 39.96
CA ALA A 543 -35.02 29.89 39.89
C ALA A 543 -34.49 31.31 39.60
N ILE A 544 -35.10 32.03 38.65
CA ILE A 544 -34.77 33.43 38.32
C ILE A 544 -34.94 34.34 39.54
N CYS A 545 -36.00 34.16 40.33
CA CYS A 545 -36.25 34.95 41.54
C CYS A 545 -35.11 34.85 42.57
N LYS A 546 -34.43 33.71 42.63
CA LYS A 546 -33.29 33.46 43.55
C LYS A 546 -31.97 34.08 43.07
N LEU A 547 -31.90 34.54 41.83
CA LEU A 547 -30.68 35.13 41.26
C LEU A 547 -30.43 36.55 41.77
N SER A 548 -29.16 36.95 41.80
CA SER A 548 -28.73 38.34 41.97
C SER A 548 -29.18 39.21 40.79
N ASN A 549 -29.26 40.53 40.97
CA ASN A 549 -29.58 41.43 39.87
C ASN A 549 -28.56 41.38 38.72
N LYS A 550 -27.28 41.08 39.02
CA LYS A 550 -26.26 40.85 37.98
C LYS A 550 -26.68 39.66 37.12
N SER A 551 -26.99 38.53 37.74
CA SER A 551 -27.37 37.29 37.06
C SER A 551 -28.72 37.37 36.35
N LYS A 552 -29.70 38.10 36.90
CA LYS A 552 -30.94 38.42 36.18
C LYS A 552 -30.66 39.20 34.89
N ASN A 553 -29.77 40.20 34.95
CA ASN A 553 -29.35 40.95 33.76
C ASN A 553 -28.56 40.06 32.78
N THR A 554 -27.72 39.14 33.26
CA THR A 554 -27.03 38.16 32.41
C THR A 554 -28.04 37.27 31.68
N PHE A 555 -29.10 36.80 32.35
CA PHE A 555 -30.18 36.04 31.73
C PHE A 555 -30.93 36.86 30.66
N THR A 556 -31.20 38.15 30.94
CA THR A 556 -31.77 39.08 29.95
C THR A 556 -30.87 39.23 28.72
N GLN A 557 -29.56 39.35 28.90
CA GLN A 557 -28.59 39.40 27.80
C GLN A 557 -28.53 38.10 27.00
N PHE A 558 -28.66 36.96 27.68
CA PHE A 558 -28.76 35.66 27.02
C PHE A 558 -29.99 35.59 26.11
N LEU A 559 -31.18 36.04 26.55
CA LEU A 559 -32.36 36.11 25.69
C LEU A 559 -32.12 36.99 24.47
N ALA A 560 -31.51 38.16 24.66
CA ALA A 560 -31.18 39.07 23.55
C ALA A 560 -30.23 38.44 22.53
N TYR A 561 -29.25 37.67 23.03
CA TYR A 561 -28.30 36.92 22.20
C TYR A 561 -28.99 35.80 21.41
N HIS A 562 -29.70 34.89 22.11
CA HIS A 562 -30.34 33.72 21.51
C HIS A 562 -31.36 34.10 20.42
N TYR A 563 -32.15 35.15 20.65
CA TYR A 563 -33.15 35.63 19.72
C TYR A 563 -32.67 36.78 18.81
N ASN A 564 -31.38 37.15 18.88
CA ASN A 564 -30.71 38.14 18.04
C ASN A 564 -31.45 39.50 17.94
N PHE A 565 -31.70 40.15 19.08
CA PHE A 565 -32.50 41.40 19.13
C PHE A 565 -31.91 42.53 18.29
N ASP A 566 -30.59 42.60 18.15
CA ASP A 566 -29.87 43.70 17.49
C ASP A 566 -29.76 43.56 15.96
N TYR A 567 -30.24 42.46 15.39
CA TYR A 567 -30.10 42.16 13.96
C TYR A 567 -31.47 42.08 13.26
N ASP A 568 -31.53 42.58 12.03
CA ASP A 568 -32.64 42.28 11.12
C ASP A 568 -32.46 40.85 10.61
N LEU A 569 -33.38 39.96 10.98
CA LEU A 569 -33.24 38.53 10.70
C LEU A 569 -33.99 38.16 9.42
N GLN A 570 -33.28 37.71 8.39
CA GLN A 570 -33.91 37.12 7.21
C GLN A 570 -34.07 35.59 7.42
N ASP A 571 -35.23 35.05 7.05
CA ASP A 571 -35.49 33.60 6.98
C ASP A 571 -35.44 32.81 8.32
N VAL A 572 -35.97 33.39 9.41
CA VAL A 572 -36.09 32.71 10.72
C VAL A 572 -37.13 31.57 10.70
N GLY A 573 -38.09 31.61 9.77
CA GLY A 573 -39.14 30.60 9.64
C GLY A 573 -39.91 30.35 10.95
N ASN A 574 -40.19 29.08 11.27
CA ASN A 574 -40.84 28.66 12.53
C ASN A 574 -39.83 28.23 13.62
N ARG A 575 -38.56 28.61 13.50
CA ARG A 575 -37.44 28.07 14.29
C ARG A 575 -37.67 28.11 15.81
N TYR A 576 -38.11 29.25 16.33
CA TYR A 576 -38.33 29.46 17.77
C TYR A 576 -39.80 29.36 18.18
N LYS A 577 -40.71 29.02 17.25
CA LYS A 577 -42.15 29.06 17.49
C LYS A 577 -42.60 28.19 18.67
N ALA A 578 -41.89 27.10 18.93
CA ALA A 578 -42.20 26.19 20.02
C ALA A 578 -41.92 26.78 21.43
N ASP A 579 -41.14 27.86 21.53
CA ASP A 579 -40.82 28.51 22.81
C ASP A 579 -41.93 29.45 23.32
N VAL A 580 -42.81 29.91 22.40
CA VAL A 580 -43.87 30.89 22.69
C VAL A 580 -44.71 30.55 23.93
N PRO A 581 -45.21 29.32 24.14
CA PRO A 581 -46.04 29.00 25.30
C PRO A 581 -45.30 29.18 26.64
N CYS A 582 -44.02 28.77 26.70
CA CYS A 582 -43.20 28.92 27.91
C CYS A 582 -42.88 30.39 28.17
N LEU A 583 -42.44 31.12 27.13
CA LEU A 583 -42.07 32.54 27.25
C LEU A 583 -43.26 33.43 27.66
N LEU A 584 -44.45 33.19 27.09
CA LEU A 584 -45.66 33.94 27.45
C LEU A 584 -45.99 33.78 28.94
N LYS A 585 -45.98 32.54 29.44
CA LYS A 585 -46.23 32.24 30.84
C LYS A 585 -45.16 32.86 31.75
N LEU A 586 -43.89 32.78 31.37
CA LEU A 586 -42.79 33.38 32.12
C LEU A 586 -42.91 34.92 32.18
N LYS A 587 -43.28 35.56 31.06
CA LYS A 587 -43.52 37.01 30.97
C LYS A 587 -44.64 37.47 31.90
N ASP A 588 -45.72 36.68 32.02
CA ASP A 588 -46.83 37.00 32.93
C ASP A 588 -46.42 36.84 34.41
N LEU A 589 -45.66 35.80 34.75
CA LEU A 589 -45.11 35.59 36.11
C LEU A 589 -44.18 36.73 36.53
N VAL A 590 -43.23 37.11 35.67
CA VAL A 590 -42.35 38.26 35.88
C VAL A 590 -43.15 39.56 36.01
N GLY A 591 -44.22 39.71 35.23
CA GLY A 591 -45.13 40.85 35.31
C GLY A 591 -45.77 41.02 36.69
N ASN A 592 -46.17 39.93 37.33
CA ASN A 592 -46.76 39.95 38.68
C ASN A 592 -45.71 40.33 39.74
N GLU A 593 -44.47 39.86 39.60
CA GLU A 593 -43.38 40.14 40.55
C GLU A 593 -42.97 41.62 40.57
N ILE A 594 -43.05 42.31 39.42
CA ILE A 594 -42.77 43.75 39.31
C ILE A 594 -43.71 44.58 40.21
N SER A 595 -44.93 44.12 40.44
CA SER A 595 -45.90 44.80 41.32
C SER A 595 -45.53 44.70 42.81
N ILE A 596 -44.67 43.75 43.17
CA ILE A 596 -44.29 43.44 44.57
C ILE A 596 -42.87 43.94 44.86
N SER A 597 -41.96 43.81 43.89
CA SER A 597 -40.56 44.22 43.97
C SER A 597 -40.36 45.74 44.10
N LYS A 598 -39.28 46.19 44.76
CA LYS A 598 -38.94 47.61 44.98
C LYS A 598 -37.51 47.93 44.57
N GLY A 599 -37.23 49.21 44.31
CA GLY A 599 -35.86 49.69 44.03
C GLY A 599 -35.23 49.05 42.79
N VAL A 600 -33.95 48.66 42.90
CA VAL A 600 -33.16 48.09 41.80
C VAL A 600 -33.66 46.71 41.37
N ASP A 601 -34.22 45.92 42.29
CA ASP A 601 -34.79 44.59 41.98
C ASP A 601 -35.97 44.71 41.02
N LYS A 602 -36.83 45.72 41.26
CA LYS A 602 -37.94 46.05 40.35
C LYS A 602 -37.44 46.38 38.94
N LEU A 603 -36.36 47.16 38.84
CA LEU A 603 -35.77 47.55 37.55
C LEU A 603 -35.22 46.32 36.79
N ALA A 604 -34.58 45.38 37.50
CA ALA A 604 -34.08 44.14 36.89
C ALA A 604 -35.22 43.30 36.29
N PHE A 605 -36.35 43.18 36.99
CA PHE A 605 -37.52 42.46 36.48
C PHE A 605 -38.23 43.18 35.33
N ILE A 606 -38.26 44.53 35.33
CA ILE A 606 -38.77 45.30 34.18
C ILE A 606 -37.96 44.97 32.92
N ARG A 607 -36.62 45.06 33.00
CA ARG A 607 -35.74 44.74 31.86
C ARG A 607 -35.91 43.31 31.36
N LEU A 608 -36.07 42.35 32.28
CA LEU A 608 -36.34 40.96 31.92
C LEU A 608 -37.68 40.80 31.21
N LYS A 609 -38.74 41.46 31.71
CA LYS A 609 -40.07 41.43 31.06
C LYS A 609 -40.00 41.99 29.64
N ASP A 610 -39.28 43.09 29.45
CA ASP A 610 -39.13 43.72 28.14
C ASP A 610 -38.38 42.80 27.16
N ALA A 611 -37.30 42.16 27.61
CA ALA A 611 -36.61 41.14 26.81
C ALA A 611 -37.49 39.93 26.49
N LEU A 612 -38.35 39.48 27.41
CA LEU A 612 -39.29 38.39 27.13
C LEU A 612 -40.35 38.78 26.09
N ILE A 613 -40.84 40.02 26.11
CA ILE A 613 -41.76 40.55 25.08
C ILE A 613 -41.08 40.51 23.71
N GLU A 614 -39.82 40.95 23.65
CA GLU A 614 -39.06 40.97 22.41
C GLU A 614 -38.72 39.56 21.92
N ALA A 615 -38.36 38.64 22.82
CA ALA A 615 -38.17 37.23 22.49
C ALA A 615 -39.44 36.59 21.90
N ILE A 616 -40.61 36.83 22.49
CA ILE A 616 -41.90 36.35 21.96
C ILE A 616 -42.15 36.95 20.57
N ARG A 617 -41.87 38.25 20.39
CA ARG A 617 -42.00 38.94 19.10
C ARG A 617 -41.15 38.26 18.00
N ARG A 618 -39.92 37.88 18.33
CA ARG A 618 -39.02 37.12 17.45
C ARG A 618 -39.54 35.71 17.17
N CYS A 619 -40.06 35.02 18.17
CA CYS A 619 -40.67 33.69 18.01
C CYS A 619 -41.93 33.68 17.14
N GLU A 620 -42.67 34.79 17.10
CA GLU A 620 -43.83 35.02 16.25
C GLU A 620 -43.48 35.44 14.80
N GLY A 621 -42.18 35.56 14.48
CA GLY A 621 -41.68 35.79 13.12
C GLY A 621 -41.56 37.26 12.72
N LYS A 622 -41.50 38.21 13.66
CA LYS A 622 -41.20 39.61 13.34
C LYS A 622 -39.67 39.82 13.31
N ASN A 623 -39.17 40.44 12.25
CA ASN A 623 -37.74 40.47 11.93
C ASN A 623 -37.07 41.83 12.12
N ASP A 624 -37.84 42.92 12.10
CA ASP A 624 -37.33 44.29 12.22
C ASP A 624 -36.70 44.56 13.59
N THR A 625 -35.66 45.40 13.68
CA THR A 625 -35.09 45.83 14.97
C THR A 625 -35.98 46.86 15.67
N LEU A 626 -36.08 46.79 17.00
CA LEU A 626 -36.65 47.86 17.81
C LEU A 626 -35.56 48.88 18.19
N PRO A 627 -35.90 50.17 18.41
CA PRO A 627 -34.95 51.13 18.95
C PRO A 627 -34.40 50.66 20.30
N PRO A 628 -33.12 50.93 20.62
CA PRO A 628 -32.50 50.45 21.85
C PRO A 628 -33.29 50.92 23.09
N MET A 629 -33.62 49.96 23.96
CA MET A 629 -34.33 50.21 25.23
C MET A 629 -33.41 50.75 26.33
#